data_AF-A0A7V5DV94-F1
#
_entry.id   AF-A0A7V5DV94-F1
#
_cell.length_a   1.000
_cell.length_b   1.000
_cell.length_c   1.000
_cell.angle_alpha   90.00
_cell.angle_beta   90.00
_cell.angle_gamma   90.00
#
_symmetry.space_group_name_H-M   'P 1'
#
loop_
_entity.id
_entity.type
_entity.pdbx_description
1 polymer ?
#
loop_
_entity_poly.entity_id
_entity_poly.type
_entity_poly.pdbx_seq_one_letter_code
_entity_poly.pdbx_strand_id
1 'polypeptide(L)' 'IAFGRKKKGIPFDSTDGQPVTLLFLILGKEGSEAFHLRLLSKLARLLQQEAFREELIRSESPDEILSILHRWEEE' A
#
# COMPACT_ATOMS: atom_id res chain seq x y z
N ILE A 1 0.67 9.99 4.31
CA ILE A 1 0.48 8.87 3.36
C ILE A 1 -1.01 8.78 3.04
N ALA A 2 -1.37 8.43 1.81
CA ALA A 2 -2.73 8.08 1.45
C ALA A 2 -2.75 6.69 0.81
N PHE A 3 -3.81 5.94 1.07
CA PHE A 3 -4.04 4.62 0.48
C PHE A 3 -5.29 4.65 -0.39
N GLY A 4 -5.21 4.06 -1.56
CA GLY A 4 -6.31 3.89 -2.49
C GLY A 4 -6.43 2.43 -2.91
N ARG A 5 -7.67 1.96 -3.04
CA ARG A 5 -7.97 0.64 -3.57
C ARG A 5 -9.08 0.70 -4.59
N LYS A 6 -8.86 0.06 -5.74
CA LYS A 6 -9.91 -0.19 -6.72
C LYS A 6 -10.01 -1.69 -6.98
N LYS A 7 -11.10 -2.31 -6.51
CA LYS A 7 -11.31 -3.77 -6.58
C LYS A 7 -11.20 -4.33 -8.00
N LYS A 8 -11.63 -3.57 -9.01
CA LYS A 8 -11.54 -3.94 -10.43
C LYS A 8 -10.21 -3.57 -11.10
N GLY A 9 -9.27 -2.99 -10.35
CA GLY A 9 -8.02 -2.44 -10.86
C GLY A 9 -8.17 -1.18 -11.71
N ILE A 10 -7.04 -0.55 -12.03
CA ILE A 10 -6.92 0.50 -13.03
C ILE A 10 -5.82 0.18 -14.04
N PRO A 11 -5.97 0.59 -15.31
CA PRO A 11 -4.84 0.61 -16.25
C PRO A 11 -3.77 1.56 -15.70
N PHE A 12 -2.54 1.06 -15.53
CA PHE A 12 -1.43 1.83 -14.98
C PHE A 12 -0.07 1.41 -15.58
N ASP A 13 -0.07 0.76 -16.74
CA ASP A 13 1.15 0.30 -17.43
C ASP A 13 2.15 -0.40 -16.49
N SER A 14 1.64 -1.31 -15.66
CA SER A 14 2.47 -2.07 -14.73
C SER A 14 3.47 -2.95 -15.49
N THR A 15 4.55 -3.31 -14.82
CA THR A 15 5.62 -4.13 -15.42
C THR A 15 5.18 -5.53 -15.82
N ASP A 16 4.10 -6.05 -15.22
CA ASP A 16 3.49 -7.34 -15.54
C ASP A 16 2.25 -7.21 -16.47
N GLY A 17 1.88 -5.98 -16.86
CA GLY A 17 0.71 -5.69 -17.67
C GLY A 17 -0.65 -5.90 -16.98
N GLN A 18 -0.68 -6.18 -15.68
CA GLN A 18 -1.91 -6.37 -14.92
C GLN A 18 -2.50 -5.05 -14.40
N PRO A 19 -3.84 -4.92 -14.29
CA PRO A 19 -4.45 -3.76 -13.67
C PRO A 19 -4.01 -3.57 -12.20
N VAL A 20 -3.63 -2.36 -11.83
CA VAL A 20 -3.20 -2.04 -10.46
C VAL A 20 -4.41 -1.89 -9.54
N THR A 21 -4.44 -2.64 -8.45
CA THR A 21 -5.57 -2.66 -7.49
C THR A 21 -5.29 -1.87 -6.21
N LEU A 22 -4.03 -1.83 -5.77
CA LEU A 22 -3.57 -1.15 -4.55
C LEU A 22 -2.68 0.03 -4.93
N LEU A 23 -2.96 1.19 -4.36
CA LEU A 23 -2.22 2.42 -4.59
C LEU A 23 -1.80 3.04 -3.27
N PHE A 24 -0.52 3.41 -3.17
CA PHE A 24 0.02 4.12 -2.01
C PHE A 24 0.66 5.41 -2.47
N LEU A 25 0.26 6.52 -1.85
CA LEU A 25 0.78 7.84 -2.11
C LEU A 25 1.52 8.35 -0.88
N ILE A 26 2.83 8.55 -1.04
CA ILE A 26 3.68 9.15 0.00
C ILE A 26 3.92 10.60 -0.40
N LEU A 27 3.43 11.51 0.45
CA LEU A 27 3.65 12.95 0.34
C LEU A 27 4.40 13.41 1.59
N GLY A 28 5.34 14.31 1.41
CA GLY A 28 5.93 15.06 2.53
C GLY A 28 6.51 16.36 2.05
N LYS A 29 7.15 17.06 2.99
CA LYS A 29 7.71 18.38 2.75
C LYS A 29 9.09 18.25 2.13
N GLU A 30 9.57 19.33 1.53
CA GLU A 30 10.97 19.42 1.10
C GLU A 30 11.91 19.15 2.28
N GLY A 31 12.96 18.35 2.09
CA GLY A 31 13.91 17.96 3.14
C GLY A 31 13.52 16.70 3.93
N SER A 32 12.45 15.98 3.58
CA SER A 32 12.05 14.71 4.23
C SER A 32 12.37 13.46 3.40
N GLU A 33 13.37 13.51 2.53
CA GLU A 33 13.72 12.45 1.58
C GLU A 33 14.12 11.16 2.30
N ALA A 34 14.96 11.27 3.33
CA ALA A 34 15.41 10.11 4.12
C ALA A 34 14.24 9.40 4.82
N PHE A 35 13.24 10.17 5.27
CA PHE A 35 12.02 9.61 5.87
C PHE A 35 11.17 8.89 4.82
N HIS A 36 10.97 9.49 3.64
CA HIS A 36 10.22 8.85 2.54
C HIS A 36 10.85 7.54 2.08
N LEU A 37 12.18 7.50 1.92
CA LEU A 37 12.88 6.29 1.52
C LEU A 37 12.75 5.17 2.56
N ARG A 38 12.82 5.51 3.85
CA ARG A 38 12.58 4.54 4.94
C ARG A 38 11.16 4.01 4.92
N LEU A 39 10.17 4.89 4.75
CA LEU A 39 8.76 4.50 4.68
C LEU A 39 8.49 3.61 3.46
N LEU A 40 9.02 3.99 2.30
CA LEU A 40 8.90 3.20 1.07
C LEU A 40 9.53 1.81 1.22
N SER A 41 10.71 1.72 1.84
CA SER A 41 11.38 0.44 2.09
C SER A 41 10.56 -0.48 2.99
N LYS A 42 10.00 0.06 4.09
CA LYS A 42 9.09 -0.70 4.96
C LYS A 42 7.86 -1.18 4.21
N LEU A 43 7.21 -0.28 3.48
CA LEU A 43 6.01 -0.60 2.71
C LEU A 43 6.30 -1.66 1.63
N ALA A 44 7.42 -1.55 0.92
CA ALA A 44 7.82 -2.53 -0.09
C ALA A 44 8.04 -3.93 0.52
N ARG A 45 8.60 -4.03 1.72
CA ARG A 45 8.73 -5.30 2.45
C ARG A 45 7.37 -5.89 2.83
N LEU A 46 6.45 -5.08 3.35
CA LEU A 46 5.09 -5.53 3.67
C LEU A 46 4.35 -5.98 2.41
N LEU A 47 4.46 -5.22 1.33
CA LEU A 47 3.85 -5.55 0.04
C LEU A 47 4.45 -6.80 -0.61
N GLN A 48 5.59 -7.34 -0.16
CA GLN A 48 6.06 -8.66 -0.59
C GLN A 48 5.29 -9.80 0.07
N GLN A 49 4.69 -9.56 1.25
CA GLN A 49 3.88 -10.55 1.94
C GLN A 49 2.52 -10.73 1.24
N GLU A 50 2.28 -11.93 0.73
CA GLU A 50 1.02 -12.25 0.02
C GLU A 50 -0.20 -12.10 0.93
N ALA A 51 -0.10 -12.58 2.18
CA ALA A 51 -1.18 -12.47 3.17
C ALA A 51 -1.61 -11.02 3.39
N PHE A 52 -0.65 -10.10 3.54
CA PHE A 52 -0.93 -8.67 3.68
C PHE A 52 -1.68 -8.10 2.47
N ARG A 53 -1.24 -8.42 1.24
CA ARG A 53 -1.91 -7.96 0.02
C ARG A 53 -3.34 -8.50 -0.07
N GLU A 54 -3.54 -9.79 0.21
CA GLU A 54 -4.85 -10.44 0.16
C GLU A 54 -5.84 -9.84 1.16
N GLU A 55 -5.40 -9.57 2.39
CA GLU A 55 -6.23 -8.90 3.40
C GLU A 55 -6.68 -7.52 2.93
N LEU A 56 -5.76 -6.71 2.39
CA LEU A 56 -6.09 -5.39 1.84
C LEU A 56 -7.04 -5.47 0.63
N ILE A 57 -6.92 -6.49 -0.21
CA ILE A 57 -7.81 -6.69 -1.37
C ILE A 57 -9.21 -7.11 -0.94
N ARG A 58 -9.33 -7.94 0.10
CA ARG A 58 -10.60 -8.53 0.57
C ARG A 58 -11.39 -7.65 1.52
N SER A 59 -10.76 -6.71 2.22
CA SER A 59 -11.45 -5.84 3.17
C SER A 59 -12.68 -5.15 2.58
N GLU A 60 -13.68 -4.86 3.39
CA GLU A 60 -14.95 -4.29 2.93
C GLU A 60 -15.14 -2.84 3.34
N SER A 61 -14.33 -2.34 4.28
CA SER A 61 -14.41 -0.99 4.80
C SER A 61 -13.04 -0.31 4.94
N PRO A 62 -13.00 1.04 4.96
CA PRO A 62 -11.80 1.79 5.34
C PRO A 62 -11.28 1.44 6.74
N ASP A 63 -12.16 1.17 7.70
CA ASP A 63 -11.79 0.82 9.07
C ASP A 63 -11.04 -0.52 9.15
N GLU A 64 -11.47 -1.52 8.37
CA GLU A 64 -10.75 -2.79 8.25
C GLU A 64 -9.37 -2.60 7.64
N ILE A 65 -9.26 -1.77 6.59
CA ILE A 65 -7.97 -1.44 5.97
C ILE A 65 -7.01 -0.83 7.00
N LEU A 66 -7.49 0.15 7.78
CA LEU A 66 -6.67 0.78 8.82
C LEU A 66 -6.25 -0.24 9.88
N SER A 67 -7.16 -1.13 10.28
CA SER A 67 -6.88 -2.19 11.25
C SER A 67 -5.81 -3.17 10.75
N ILE A 68 -5.88 -3.56 9.47
CA ILE A 68 -4.86 -4.39 8.81
C ILE A 68 -3.51 -3.66 8.81
N LEU A 69 -3.47 -2.40 8.37
CA LEU A 69 -2.22 -1.62 8.30
C LEU A 69 -1.55 -1.48 9.67
N HIS A 70 -2.32 -1.21 10.72
CA HIS A 70 -1.78 -1.10 12.08
C HIS A 70 -1.22 -2.43 12.58
N ARG A 71 -1.96 -3.53 12.41
CA ARG A 71 -1.50 -4.85 12.85
C ARG A 71 -0.19 -5.27 12.18
N TRP A 72 -0.08 -5.07 10.87
CA TRP A 72 1.14 -5.42 10.12
C TRP A 72 2.31 -4.44 10.32
N GLU A 73 2.07 -3.25 10.87
CA GLU A 73 3.16 -2.34 11.27
C GLU A 73 3.82 -2.76 12.59
N GLU A 74 3.05 -3.42 13.48
CA GLU A 74 3.52 -3.90 14.78
C GLU A 74 4.24 -5.27 14.72
N GLU A 75 4.04 -6.04 13.65
CA GLU A 75 4.71 -7.32 13.35
C GLU A 75 6.12 -7.14 12.74
#